data_AF-A0A7J6VFD9-F1
#
_entry.id   AF-A0A7J6VFD9-F1
#
_cell.length_a   1.000
_cell.length_b   1.000
_cell.length_c   1.000
_cell.angle_alpha   90.00
_cell.angle_beta   90.00
_cell.angle_gamma   90.00
#
_symmetry.space_group_name_H-M   'P 1'
#
loop_
_entity.id
_entity.type
_entity.pdbx_description
1 polymer ?
#
loop_
_entity_poly.entity_id
_entity_poly.type
_entity_poly.pdbx_seq_one_letter_code
_entity_poly.pdbx_strand_id
1 'polypeptide(L)'
;MSSMKSIWNVIIGKPGPSGFGSGSTAEEVTKEIDASNLTAIVTEGASGIGLETARVLLALRVRGAHVIIAARNMEAANNAKQLILKNNENARIDVLKLDLSSIKSVKAFVDNFDALDLPLNILMRGKVLDAHVDSLKAVMVDLKAEASFFDSTATEAADVMVDLKAEASFFDSTATEAAEGLVEIREHYTEKNPAERMSNLRGKNLYWLLTLLRIRSVLVLYGVSDGSFGYLI
;
A
#
# COMPACT_ATOMS: atom_id res chain seq x y z
N MET A 1 -27.20 -16.33 49.65
CA MET A 1 -27.56 -16.26 48.22
C MET A 1 -27.03 -15.03 47.45
N SER A 2 -26.79 -13.87 48.09
CA SER A 2 -26.30 -12.66 47.39
C SER A 2 -24.83 -12.74 46.93
N SER A 3 -23.94 -13.30 47.77
CA SER A 3 -22.49 -13.36 47.48
C SER A 3 -22.13 -14.25 46.27
N MET A 4 -22.87 -15.34 46.08
CA MET A 4 -22.63 -16.30 44.99
C MET A 4 -23.04 -15.73 43.61
N LYS A 5 -24.13 -14.93 43.54
CA LYS A 5 -24.50 -14.20 42.32
C LYS A 5 -23.47 -13.13 41.95
N SER A 6 -22.80 -12.53 42.94
CA SER A 6 -21.77 -11.51 42.73
C SER A 6 -20.52 -12.08 42.04
N ILE A 7 -20.05 -13.25 42.51
CA ILE A 7 -18.88 -13.94 41.91
C ILE A 7 -19.20 -14.42 40.50
N TRP A 8 -20.39 -14.99 40.29
CA TRP A 8 -20.83 -15.39 38.94
C TRP A 8 -20.86 -14.20 37.97
N ASN A 9 -21.41 -13.05 38.37
CA ASN A 9 -21.45 -11.84 37.53
C ASN A 9 -20.06 -11.28 37.14
N VAL A 10 -19.02 -11.53 37.95
CA VAL A 10 -17.63 -11.15 37.63
C VAL A 10 -17.05 -12.09 36.57
N ILE A 11 -17.43 -13.37 36.59
CA ILE A 11 -16.91 -14.39 35.68
C ILE A 11 -17.57 -14.34 34.29
N ILE A 12 -18.90 -14.20 34.22
CA ILE A 12 -19.66 -14.20 32.95
C ILE A 12 -19.92 -12.79 32.39
N GLY A 13 -19.51 -11.75 33.13
CA GLY A 13 -19.78 -10.35 32.82
C GLY A 13 -21.26 -9.99 33.00
N LYS A 14 -21.53 -8.73 33.37
CA LYS A 14 -22.90 -8.22 33.42
C LYS A 14 -23.40 -7.97 31.99
N PRO A 15 -24.66 -8.33 31.67
CA PRO A 15 -25.26 -7.93 30.41
C PRO A 15 -25.20 -6.41 30.24
N GLY A 16 -24.75 -5.96 29.06
CA GLY A 16 -24.71 -4.56 28.71
C GLY A 16 -26.10 -3.99 28.40
N PRO A 17 -26.19 -2.74 27.93
CA PRO A 17 -27.44 -2.09 27.54
C PRO A 17 -28.24 -2.86 26.46
N SER A 18 -27.56 -3.71 25.68
CA SER A 18 -28.16 -4.59 24.68
C SER A 18 -28.87 -5.82 25.28
N GLY A 19 -28.77 -6.06 26.59
CA GLY A 19 -29.29 -7.27 27.25
C GLY A 19 -28.39 -8.50 27.11
N PHE A 20 -27.26 -8.40 26.41
CA PHE A 20 -26.29 -9.48 26.23
C PHE A 20 -24.97 -9.19 26.94
N GLY A 21 -24.31 -10.22 27.46
CA GLY A 21 -23.04 -10.14 28.20
C GLY A 21 -21.97 -11.05 27.61
N SER A 22 -20.78 -11.10 28.21
CA SER A 22 -19.67 -11.94 27.73
C SER A 22 -19.94 -13.45 27.74
N GLY A 23 -20.99 -13.90 28.43
CA GLY A 23 -21.46 -15.29 28.40
C GLY A 23 -22.53 -15.60 27.35
N SER A 24 -23.04 -14.60 26.63
CA SER A 24 -24.11 -14.82 25.64
C SER A 24 -23.57 -15.49 24.39
N THR A 25 -24.25 -16.54 23.93
CA THR A 25 -23.87 -17.24 22.70
C THR A 25 -24.33 -16.48 21.47
N ALA A 26 -23.67 -16.71 20.33
CA ALA A 26 -24.03 -16.04 19.09
C ALA A 26 -25.47 -16.38 18.69
N GLU A 27 -25.93 -17.61 18.93
CA GLU A 27 -27.31 -18.05 18.69
C GLU A 27 -28.34 -17.37 19.59
N GLU A 28 -27.99 -17.10 20.85
CA GLU A 28 -28.87 -16.36 21.77
C GLU A 28 -29.08 -14.93 21.28
N VAL A 29 -28.02 -14.29 20.81
CA VAL A 29 -28.06 -12.91 20.29
C VAL A 29 -28.88 -12.83 19.01
N THR A 30 -28.82 -13.84 18.16
CA THR A 30 -29.44 -13.80 16.83
C THR A 30 -30.80 -14.50 16.76
N LYS A 31 -31.33 -14.99 17.89
CA LYS A 31 -32.54 -15.83 17.96
C LYS A 31 -33.79 -15.19 17.35
N GLU A 32 -33.91 -13.86 17.44
CA GLU A 32 -35.09 -13.10 16.99
C GLU A 32 -34.85 -12.36 15.67
N ILE A 33 -33.69 -12.56 15.02
CA ILE A 33 -33.34 -11.89 13.77
C ILE A 33 -33.84 -12.72 12.58
N ASP A 34 -34.62 -12.09 11.69
CA ASP A 34 -34.97 -12.64 10.38
C ASP A 34 -33.91 -12.27 9.35
N ALA A 35 -33.28 -13.28 8.75
CA ALA A 35 -32.26 -13.10 7.72
C ALA A 35 -32.63 -13.79 6.39
N SER A 36 -33.91 -14.14 6.19
CA SER A 36 -34.41 -14.94 5.06
C SER A 36 -33.91 -14.55 3.68
N ASN A 37 -33.79 -13.23 3.49
CA ASN A 37 -33.53 -12.57 2.20
C ASN A 37 -32.16 -11.89 2.18
N LEU A 38 -31.30 -12.21 3.15
CA LEU A 38 -29.96 -11.67 3.24
C LEU A 38 -28.96 -12.68 2.67
N THR A 39 -28.06 -12.20 1.82
CA THR A 39 -26.88 -12.97 1.39
C THR A 39 -25.64 -12.41 2.05
N ALA A 40 -24.84 -13.30 2.62
CA ALA A 40 -23.57 -12.98 3.26
C ALA A 40 -22.41 -13.67 2.54
N ILE A 41 -21.40 -12.89 2.14
CA ILE A 41 -20.12 -13.42 1.70
C ILE A 41 -19.18 -13.44 2.90
N VAL A 42 -18.66 -14.62 3.25
CA VAL A 42 -17.68 -14.77 4.32
C VAL A 42 -16.33 -15.12 3.71
N THR A 43 -15.43 -14.14 3.65
CA THR A 43 -14.03 -14.38 3.29
C THR A 43 -13.36 -15.10 4.47
N GLU A 44 -12.64 -16.20 4.18
CA GLU A 44 -12.10 -17.11 5.22
C GLU A 44 -13.15 -17.90 6.01
N GLY A 45 -14.37 -18.09 5.47
CA GLY A 45 -15.43 -18.89 6.11
C GLY A 45 -15.14 -20.38 6.31
N ALA A 46 -13.97 -20.86 5.89
CA ALA A 46 -13.56 -22.27 6.02
C ALA A 46 -12.91 -22.60 7.38
N SER A 47 -12.56 -21.61 8.22
CA SER A 47 -11.91 -21.86 9.51
C SER A 47 -12.18 -20.77 10.57
N GLY A 48 -11.87 -21.09 11.82
CA GLY A 48 -11.88 -20.14 12.94
C GLY A 48 -13.21 -19.41 13.13
N ILE A 49 -13.12 -18.09 13.34
CA ILE A 49 -14.29 -17.22 13.56
C ILE A 49 -15.17 -17.15 12.30
N GLY A 50 -14.58 -17.21 11.10
CA GLY A 50 -15.33 -17.18 9.85
C GLY A 50 -16.28 -18.37 9.72
N LEU A 51 -15.80 -19.57 10.06
CA LEU A 51 -16.62 -20.80 10.07
C LEU A 51 -17.78 -20.71 11.06
N GLU A 52 -17.50 -20.25 12.27
CA GLU A 52 -18.53 -20.12 13.31
C GLU A 52 -19.57 -19.07 12.93
N THR A 53 -19.13 -17.98 12.31
CA THR A 53 -20.04 -16.93 11.84
C THR A 53 -20.93 -17.43 10.71
N ALA A 54 -20.38 -18.19 9.76
CA ALA A 54 -21.16 -18.86 8.73
C ALA A 54 -22.19 -19.82 9.34
N ARG A 55 -21.79 -20.61 10.35
CA ARG A 55 -22.67 -21.53 11.06
C ARG A 55 -23.84 -20.80 11.73
N VAL A 56 -23.58 -19.69 12.42
CA VAL A 56 -24.61 -18.92 13.12
C VAL A 56 -25.57 -18.26 12.14
N LEU A 57 -25.08 -17.64 11.07
CA LEU A 57 -25.91 -17.02 10.02
C LEU A 57 -26.82 -18.03 9.32
N LEU A 58 -26.34 -19.27 9.13
CA LEU A 58 -27.11 -20.38 8.56
C LEU A 58 -28.07 -21.01 9.57
N ALA A 59 -27.73 -21.01 10.85
CA ALA A 59 -28.51 -21.59 11.94
C ALA A 59 -29.61 -20.67 12.48
N LEU A 60 -29.78 -19.46 11.92
CA LEU A 60 -30.84 -18.54 12.35
C LEU A 60 -32.21 -19.20 12.21
N ARG A 61 -32.92 -19.22 13.34
CA ARG A 61 -34.19 -19.93 13.50
C ARG A 61 -35.31 -19.33 12.65
N VAL A 62 -35.29 -18.02 12.48
CA VAL A 62 -36.17 -17.29 11.57
C VAL A 62 -35.45 -17.21 10.22
N ARG A 63 -35.46 -18.32 9.48
CA ARG A 63 -34.92 -18.48 8.12
C ARG A 63 -33.49 -17.91 7.95
N GLY A 64 -32.50 -18.79 8.06
CA GLY A 64 -31.09 -18.49 7.82
C GLY A 64 -30.80 -17.68 6.56
N ALA A 65 -29.75 -16.86 6.65
CA ALA A 65 -29.18 -16.14 5.52
C ALA A 65 -28.61 -17.12 4.49
N HIS A 66 -28.49 -16.69 3.24
CA HIS A 66 -27.71 -17.41 2.25
C HIS A 66 -26.24 -17.06 2.45
N VAL A 67 -25.40 -18.05 2.77
CA VAL A 67 -23.97 -17.82 3.01
C VAL A 67 -23.13 -18.35 1.86
N ILE A 68 -22.23 -17.51 1.37
CA ILE A 68 -21.22 -17.87 0.39
C ILE A 68 -19.87 -17.89 1.08
N ILE A 69 -19.29 -19.09 1.19
CA ILE A 69 -17.93 -19.27 1.68
C ILE A 69 -16.98 -18.95 0.53
N ALA A 70 -16.27 -17.83 0.66
CA ALA A 70 -15.25 -17.41 -0.29
C ALA A 70 -13.87 -17.86 0.23
N ALA A 71 -13.22 -18.78 -0.49
CA ALA A 71 -11.97 -19.37 -0.03
C ALA A 71 -10.98 -19.66 -1.16
N ARG A 72 -9.68 -19.62 -0.81
CA ARG A 72 -8.58 -20.04 -1.71
C ARG A 72 -8.53 -21.56 -1.86
N ASN A 73 -8.61 -22.26 -0.72
CA ASN A 73 -8.62 -23.72 -0.67
C ASN A 73 -10.06 -24.24 -0.70
N MET A 74 -10.47 -24.72 -1.89
CA MET A 74 -11.81 -25.24 -2.11
C MET A 74 -12.07 -26.56 -1.36
N GLU A 75 -11.06 -27.38 -1.14
CA GLU A 75 -11.22 -28.65 -0.40
C GLU A 75 -11.59 -28.36 1.06
N ALA A 76 -10.84 -27.48 1.73
CA ALA A 76 -11.14 -27.06 3.10
C ALA A 76 -12.52 -26.40 3.21
N ALA A 77 -12.89 -25.56 2.24
CA ALA A 77 -14.18 -24.88 2.22
C ALA A 77 -15.35 -25.84 1.97
N ASN A 78 -15.18 -26.84 1.10
CA ASN A 78 -16.17 -27.89 0.90
C ASN A 78 -16.33 -28.76 2.16
N ASN A 79 -15.24 -29.10 2.84
CA ASN A 79 -15.29 -29.82 4.12
C ASN A 79 -16.08 -29.02 5.17
N ALA A 80 -15.84 -27.71 5.27
CA ALA A 80 -16.62 -26.81 6.12
C ALA A 80 -18.10 -26.80 5.76
N LYS A 81 -18.45 -26.68 4.47
CA LYS A 81 -19.84 -26.79 3.98
C LYS A 81 -20.48 -28.11 4.40
N GLN A 82 -19.80 -29.23 4.25
CA GLN A 82 -20.32 -30.55 4.65
C GLN A 82 -20.56 -30.65 6.16
N LEU A 83 -19.64 -30.12 6.97
CA LEU A 83 -19.80 -30.08 8.43
C LEU A 83 -21.04 -29.27 8.84
N ILE A 84 -21.30 -28.15 8.17
CA ILE A 84 -22.48 -27.32 8.43
C ILE A 84 -23.75 -28.05 8.00
N LEU A 85 -23.76 -28.63 6.79
CA LEU A 85 -24.92 -29.34 6.25
C LEU A 85 -25.30 -30.56 7.11
N LYS A 86 -24.32 -31.25 7.71
CA LYS A 86 -24.57 -32.34 8.65
C LYS A 86 -25.37 -31.90 9.89
N ASN A 87 -25.18 -30.67 10.32
CA ASN A 87 -25.90 -30.10 11.48
C ASN A 87 -27.18 -29.36 11.08
N ASN A 88 -27.28 -28.93 9.82
CA ASN A 88 -28.43 -28.20 9.28
C ASN A 88 -28.60 -28.51 7.78
N GLU A 89 -29.41 -29.51 7.46
CA GLU A 89 -29.63 -29.98 6.09
C GLU A 89 -30.28 -28.93 5.17
N ASN A 90 -31.01 -27.98 5.74
CA ASN A 90 -31.70 -26.91 5.01
C ASN A 90 -30.87 -25.62 4.89
N ALA A 91 -29.59 -25.64 5.27
CA ALA A 91 -28.71 -24.49 5.18
C ALA A 91 -28.45 -24.08 3.72
N ARG A 92 -28.69 -22.81 3.39
CA ARG A 92 -28.40 -22.24 2.06
C ARG A 92 -26.94 -21.80 1.99
N ILE A 93 -26.07 -22.71 1.55
CA ILE A 93 -24.63 -22.49 1.55
C ILE A 93 -24.00 -22.83 0.20
N ASP A 94 -23.24 -21.87 -0.34
CA ASP A 94 -22.41 -22.05 -1.53
C ASP A 94 -20.94 -21.80 -1.24
N VAL A 95 -20.08 -22.37 -2.07
CA VAL A 95 -18.63 -22.20 -1.97
C VAL A 95 -18.13 -21.66 -3.30
N LEU A 96 -17.48 -20.50 -3.24
CA LEU A 96 -16.87 -19.87 -4.42
C LEU A 96 -15.38 -19.67 -4.18
N LYS A 97 -14.60 -19.92 -5.23
CA LYS A 97 -13.15 -19.75 -5.19
C LYS A 97 -12.82 -18.26 -5.18
N LEU A 98 -12.07 -17.81 -4.18
CA LEU A 98 -11.59 -16.44 -4.08
C LEU A 98 -10.15 -16.41 -3.61
N ASP A 99 -9.27 -15.94 -4.49
CA ASP A 99 -7.90 -15.58 -4.16
C ASP A 99 -7.67 -14.08 -4.31
N LEU A 100 -7.53 -13.42 -3.17
CA LEU A 100 -7.39 -11.97 -3.08
C LEU A 100 -6.01 -11.48 -3.52
N SER A 101 -5.04 -12.38 -3.67
CA SER A 101 -3.73 -12.07 -4.25
C SER A 101 -3.77 -11.95 -5.78
N SER A 102 -4.87 -12.34 -6.43
CA SER A 102 -5.01 -12.38 -7.88
C SER A 102 -6.25 -11.63 -8.36
N ILE A 103 -6.06 -10.50 -9.03
CA ILE A 103 -7.15 -9.71 -9.63
C ILE A 103 -7.98 -10.55 -10.61
N LYS A 104 -7.35 -11.48 -11.33
CA LYS A 104 -8.07 -12.43 -12.21
C LYS A 104 -9.02 -13.32 -11.42
N SER A 105 -8.60 -13.80 -10.25
CA SER A 105 -9.47 -14.60 -9.38
C SER A 105 -10.59 -13.76 -8.77
N VAL A 106 -10.32 -12.51 -8.39
CA VAL A 106 -11.36 -11.60 -7.88
C VAL A 106 -12.42 -11.35 -8.95
N LYS A 107 -12.01 -11.07 -10.19
CA LYS A 107 -12.94 -10.86 -11.31
C LYS A 107 -13.79 -12.11 -11.56
N ALA A 108 -13.16 -13.28 -11.66
CA ALA A 108 -13.88 -14.54 -11.83
C ALA A 108 -14.84 -14.82 -10.66
N PHE A 109 -14.48 -14.46 -9.43
CA PHE A 109 -15.39 -14.58 -8.28
C PHE A 109 -16.61 -13.70 -8.43
N VAL A 110 -16.43 -12.44 -8.84
CA VAL A 110 -17.54 -11.50 -9.08
C VAL A 110 -18.45 -12.04 -10.20
N ASP A 111 -17.89 -12.47 -11.32
CA ASP A 111 -18.67 -13.03 -12.44
C ASP A 111 -19.50 -14.26 -11.99
N ASN A 112 -18.90 -15.14 -11.16
CA ASN A 112 -19.61 -16.31 -10.62
C ASN A 112 -20.65 -15.93 -9.57
N PHE A 113 -20.43 -14.90 -8.77
CA PHE A 113 -21.39 -14.41 -7.78
C PHE A 113 -22.59 -13.75 -8.46
N ASP A 114 -22.35 -12.90 -9.46
CA ASP A 114 -23.39 -12.23 -10.25
C ASP A 114 -24.28 -13.25 -10.97
N ALA A 115 -23.71 -14.36 -11.44
CA ALA A 115 -24.44 -15.46 -12.05
C ALA A 115 -25.41 -16.18 -11.10
N LEU A 116 -25.27 -16.03 -9.78
CA LEU A 116 -26.19 -16.59 -8.79
C LEU A 116 -27.47 -15.76 -8.65
N ASP A 117 -27.49 -14.53 -9.17
CA ASP A 117 -28.62 -13.58 -9.06
C ASP A 117 -29.07 -13.35 -7.60
N LEU A 118 -28.09 -13.23 -6.71
CA LEU A 118 -28.31 -13.02 -5.27
C LEU A 118 -27.97 -11.59 -4.85
N PRO A 119 -28.77 -10.95 -3.98
CA PRO A 119 -28.43 -9.63 -3.45
C PRO A 119 -27.29 -9.73 -2.44
N LEU A 120 -26.21 -8.96 -2.60
CA LEU A 120 -25.15 -8.88 -1.59
C LEU A 120 -25.56 -7.93 -0.45
N ASN A 121 -25.77 -8.47 0.75
CA ASN A 121 -26.16 -7.67 1.93
C ASN A 121 -25.03 -7.54 2.94
N ILE A 122 -24.24 -8.61 3.14
CA ILE A 122 -23.22 -8.68 4.18
C ILE A 122 -21.92 -9.17 3.55
N LEU A 123 -20.83 -8.44 3.78
CA LEU A 123 -19.48 -8.87 3.41
C LEU A 123 -18.61 -8.92 4.66
N MET A 124 -18.18 -10.12 5.02
CA MET A 124 -17.28 -10.33 6.15
C MET A 124 -15.85 -10.51 5.65
N ARG A 125 -14.99 -9.58 6.05
CA ARG A 125 -13.55 -9.59 5.76
C ARG A 125 -12.77 -10.27 6.89
N GLY A 126 -11.93 -11.23 6.52
CA GLY A 126 -10.96 -11.84 7.43
C GLY A 126 -9.76 -10.93 7.70
N LYS A 127 -9.10 -11.11 8.86
CA LYS A 127 -7.96 -10.26 9.29
C LYS A 127 -6.74 -10.31 8.37
N VAL A 128 -6.58 -11.39 7.59
CA VAL A 128 -5.44 -11.54 6.67
C VAL A 128 -5.47 -10.51 5.54
N LEU A 129 -6.66 -10.07 5.14
CA LEU A 129 -6.82 -8.97 4.18
C LEU A 129 -6.32 -7.65 4.75
N ASP A 130 -6.66 -7.35 6.01
CA ASP A 130 -6.28 -6.09 6.64
C ASP A 130 -4.75 -5.97 6.73
N ALA A 131 -4.07 -7.05 7.11
CA ALA A 131 -2.61 -7.09 7.15
C ALA A 131 -1.95 -6.87 5.77
N HIS A 132 -2.50 -7.45 4.69
CA HIS A 132 -2.00 -7.21 3.33
C HIS A 132 -2.27 -5.78 2.86
N VAL A 133 -3.44 -5.24 3.14
CA VAL A 133 -3.81 -3.87 2.79
C VAL A 133 -2.91 -2.88 3.52
N ASP A 134 -2.62 -3.11 4.80
CA ASP A 134 -1.73 -2.25 5.57
C ASP A 134 -0.28 -2.34 5.09
N SER A 135 0.18 -3.53 4.69
CA SER A 135 1.50 -3.71 4.06
C SER A 135 1.60 -2.97 2.72
N LEU A 136 0.57 -3.07 1.87
CA LEU A 136 0.50 -2.35 0.58
C LEU A 136 0.44 -0.84 0.76
N LYS A 137 -0.30 -0.35 1.77
CA LYS A 137 -0.32 1.07 2.12
C LYS A 137 1.06 1.57 2.53
N ALA A 138 1.79 0.79 3.33
CA ALA A 138 3.14 1.16 3.75
C ALA A 138 4.08 1.31 2.54
N VAL A 139 4.09 0.34 1.62
CA VAL A 139 4.88 0.41 0.38
C VAL A 139 4.50 1.60 -0.49
N MET A 140 3.20 1.92 -0.59
CA MET A 140 2.73 3.05 -1.39
C MET A 140 3.12 4.41 -0.79
N VAL A 141 3.21 4.53 0.54
CA VAL A 141 3.72 5.73 1.20
C VAL A 141 5.20 5.91 0.89
N ASP A 142 5.98 4.82 0.93
CA ASP A 142 7.42 4.84 0.68
C ASP A 142 7.73 5.24 -0.77
N LEU A 143 7.04 4.64 -1.75
CA LEU A 143 7.17 5.00 -3.17
C LEU A 143 6.78 6.46 -3.44
N LYS A 144 5.77 7.00 -2.73
CA LYS A 144 5.40 8.41 -2.87
C LYS A 144 6.48 9.33 -2.30
N ALA A 145 7.09 8.96 -1.18
CA ALA A 145 8.19 9.72 -0.61
C ALA A 145 9.40 9.72 -1.56
N GLU A 146 9.75 8.56 -2.12
CA GLU A 146 10.84 8.43 -3.07
C GLU A 146 10.58 9.20 -4.38
N ALA A 147 9.37 9.13 -4.92
CA ALA A 147 8.98 9.93 -6.09
C ALA A 147 9.11 11.44 -5.83
N SER A 148 8.66 11.90 -4.66
CA SER A 148 8.78 13.33 -4.29
C SER A 148 10.23 13.80 -4.17
N PHE A 149 11.14 12.91 -3.74
CA PHE A 149 12.57 13.19 -3.68
C PHE A 149 13.19 13.34 -5.08
N PHE A 150 12.76 12.52 -6.04
CA PHE A 150 13.23 12.66 -7.42
C PHE A 150 12.71 13.94 -8.08
N ASP A 151 11.45 14.32 -7.84
CA ASP A 151 10.88 15.57 -8.36
C ASP A 151 11.61 16.81 -7.81
N SER A 152 11.96 16.83 -6.52
CA SER A 152 12.73 17.94 -5.95
C SER A 152 14.12 18.03 -6.57
N THR A 153 14.79 16.88 -6.75
CA THR A 153 16.13 16.82 -7.36
C THR A 153 16.10 17.27 -8.82
N ALA A 154 15.08 16.87 -9.58
CA ALA A 154 14.91 17.28 -10.97
C ALA A 154 14.66 18.79 -11.10
N THR A 155 13.91 19.37 -10.16
CA THR A 155 13.64 20.81 -10.10
C THR A 155 14.92 21.60 -9.81
N GLU A 156 15.69 21.19 -8.80
CA GLU A 156 16.97 21.83 -8.48
C GLU A 156 17.98 21.76 -9.65
N ALA A 157 18.06 20.62 -10.33
CA ALA A 157 18.92 20.48 -11.49
C ALA A 157 18.48 21.35 -12.67
N ALA A 158 17.17 21.52 -12.87
CA ALA A 158 16.62 22.40 -13.90
C ALA A 158 16.97 23.87 -13.62
N ASP A 159 16.87 24.32 -12.37
CA ASP A 159 17.23 25.68 -11.96
C ASP A 159 18.72 25.96 -12.21
N VAL A 160 19.60 25.03 -11.83
CA VAL A 160 21.05 25.14 -12.10
C VAL A 160 21.34 25.23 -13.61
N MET A 161 20.61 24.48 -14.44
CA MET A 161 20.78 24.53 -15.89
C MET A 161 20.31 25.86 -16.49
N VAL A 162 19.26 26.48 -15.95
CA VAL A 162 18.81 27.82 -16.36
C VAL A 162 19.86 28.87 -16.03
N ASP A 163 20.41 28.82 -14.81
CA ASP A 163 21.45 29.76 -14.36
C ASP A 163 22.71 29.66 -15.23
N LEU A 164 23.21 28.44 -15.48
CA LEU A 164 24.38 28.23 -16.34
C LEU A 164 24.14 28.72 -17.77
N LYS A 165 22.91 28.56 -18.28
CA LYS A 165 22.54 29.03 -19.62
C LYS A 165 22.49 30.55 -19.69
N ALA A 166 21.99 31.21 -18.64
CA ALA A 166 22.01 32.67 -18.52
C ALA A 166 23.46 33.19 -18.46
N GLU A 167 24.30 32.57 -17.65
CA GLU A 167 25.72 32.94 -17.50
C GLU A 167 26.50 32.76 -18.81
N ALA A 168 26.28 31.66 -19.54
CA ALA A 168 26.88 31.45 -20.86
C ALA A 168 26.46 32.52 -21.88
N SER A 169 25.18 32.89 -21.91
CA SER A 169 24.67 33.93 -22.81
C SER A 169 25.24 35.32 -22.51
N PHE A 170 25.52 35.60 -21.23
CA PHE A 170 26.17 36.84 -20.81
C PHE A 170 27.60 36.92 -21.35
N PHE A 171 28.37 35.83 -21.26
CA PHE A 171 29.73 35.79 -21.81
C PHE A 171 29.76 35.92 -23.34
N ASP A 172 28.83 35.28 -24.07
CA ASP A 172 28.73 35.42 -25.53
C ASP A 172 28.45 36.86 -25.97
N SER A 173 27.53 37.55 -25.28
CA SER A 173 27.23 38.97 -25.57
C SER A 173 28.44 39.87 -25.33
N THR A 174 29.15 39.66 -24.22
CA THR A 174 30.36 40.43 -23.87
C THR A 174 31.49 40.17 -24.87
N ALA A 175 31.66 38.93 -25.31
CA ALA A 175 32.65 38.58 -26.33
C ALA A 175 32.33 39.23 -27.69
N THR A 176 31.04 39.31 -28.04
CA THR A 176 30.56 39.97 -29.26
C THR A 176 30.81 41.48 -29.20
N GLU A 177 30.48 42.14 -28.10
CA GLU A 177 30.72 43.58 -27.89
C GLU A 177 32.21 43.95 -27.87
N ALA A 178 33.07 43.08 -27.31
CA ALA A 178 34.52 43.24 -27.35
C ALA A 178 35.07 43.09 -28.77
N ALA A 179 34.53 42.16 -29.58
CA ALA A 179 34.91 41.97 -30.98
C ALA A 179 34.48 43.13 -31.88
N GLU A 180 33.35 43.78 -31.56
CA GLU A 180 32.87 45.00 -32.24
C GLU A 180 33.60 46.28 -31.80
N GLY A 181 34.54 46.18 -30.84
CA GLY A 181 35.38 47.29 -30.37
C GLY A 181 34.66 48.30 -29.48
N LEU A 182 33.48 47.93 -28.94
CA LEU A 182 32.67 48.79 -28.08
C LEU A 182 33.11 48.74 -26.60
N VAL A 183 33.88 47.72 -26.21
CA VAL A 183 34.38 47.52 -24.83
C VAL A 183 35.88 47.19 -24.86
N GLU A 184 36.70 47.96 -24.14
CA GLU A 184 38.16 47.71 -24.00
C GLU A 184 38.43 46.86 -22.74
N ILE A 185 38.86 45.61 -22.92
CA ILE A 185 39.23 44.72 -21.80
C ILE A 185 40.62 45.12 -21.28
N ARG A 186 40.69 45.79 -20.12
CA ARG A 186 41.94 46.05 -19.39
C ARG A 186 42.16 45.01 -18.30
N GLU A 187 43.07 44.06 -18.53
CA GLU A 187 43.56 43.17 -17.47
C GLU A 187 44.70 43.84 -16.68
N HIS A 188 44.40 44.35 -15.48
CA HIS A 188 45.42 44.70 -14.49
C HIS A 188 45.69 43.50 -13.59
N TYR A 189 46.77 42.75 -13.85
CA TYR A 189 47.23 41.68 -12.96
C TYR A 189 47.97 42.27 -11.75
N THR A 190 47.36 42.16 -10.56
CA THR A 190 48.09 42.25 -9.29
C THR A 190 48.42 40.84 -8.80
N GLU A 191 49.70 40.48 -8.76
CA GLU A 191 50.18 39.22 -8.18
C GLU A 191 49.79 39.13 -6.69
N LYS A 192 48.90 38.19 -6.34
CA LYS A 192 48.61 37.86 -4.94
C LYS A 192 49.41 36.63 -4.49
N ASN A 193 50.02 36.78 -3.31
CA ASN A 193 50.93 35.84 -2.65
C ASN A 193 50.31 34.43 -2.43
N PRO A 194 51.00 33.34 -2.81
CA PRO A 194 50.47 31.96 -2.80
C PRO A 194 50.04 31.39 -1.43
N ALA A 195 50.42 32.01 -0.31
CA ALA A 195 50.06 31.51 1.03
C ALA A 195 48.55 31.59 1.34
N GLU A 196 47.81 32.50 0.68
CA GLU A 196 46.37 32.71 0.92
C GLU A 196 45.49 31.64 0.22
N ARG A 197 46.04 30.90 -0.76
CA ARG A 197 45.30 29.87 -1.53
C ARG A 197 45.08 28.56 -0.76
N MET A 198 45.94 28.22 0.19
CA MET A 198 45.89 26.92 0.89
C MET A 198 44.93 26.88 2.09
N SER A 199 44.40 28.02 2.55
CA SER A 199 43.40 28.07 3.62
C SER A 199 41.97 27.82 3.12
N ASN A 200 41.64 28.25 1.89
CA ASN A 200 40.30 28.17 1.32
C ASN A 200 39.87 26.77 0.82
N LEU A 201 40.79 25.80 0.77
CA LEU A 201 40.48 24.43 0.33
C LEU A 201 40.15 23.47 1.48
N ARG A 202 40.34 23.86 2.74
CA ARG A 202 40.02 23.00 3.90
C ARG A 202 38.55 23.01 4.31
N GLY A 203 37.69 23.81 3.67
CA GLY A 203 36.29 23.99 4.05
C GLY A 203 35.25 23.33 3.15
N LYS A 204 35.63 22.75 2.00
CA LYS A 204 34.66 22.20 1.04
C LYS A 204 34.48 20.70 1.22
N ASN A 205 33.58 20.39 2.15
CA ASN A 205 32.82 19.17 2.40
C ASN A 205 33.23 17.91 1.60
N LEU A 206 33.80 16.92 2.30
CA LEU A 206 34.09 15.56 1.83
C LEU A 206 32.87 14.84 1.23
N TYR A 207 31.66 15.30 1.60
CA TYR A 207 30.39 14.83 1.06
C TYR A 207 30.25 15.09 -0.45
N TRP A 208 30.75 16.21 -0.96
CA TRP A 208 30.68 16.55 -2.40
C TRP A 208 31.55 15.64 -3.26
N LEU A 209 32.74 15.26 -2.75
CA LEU A 209 33.65 14.34 -3.43
C LEU A 209 33.09 12.91 -3.48
N LEU A 210 32.42 12.47 -2.41
CA LEU A 210 31.78 11.15 -2.36
C LEU A 210 30.55 11.08 -3.28
N THR A 211 29.77 12.15 -3.37
CA THR A 211 28.63 12.24 -4.31
C THR A 211 29.11 12.20 -5.76
N LEU A 212 30.17 12.93 -6.11
CA LEU A 212 30.79 12.88 -7.45
C LEU A 212 31.35 11.48 -7.79
N LEU A 213 31.99 10.81 -6.84
CA LEU A 213 32.49 9.44 -7.02
C LEU A 213 31.37 8.40 -7.20
N ARG A 214 30.22 8.62 -6.55
CA ARG A 214 29.05 7.74 -6.66
C ARG A 214 28.31 7.93 -7.98
N ILE A 215 28.18 9.17 -8.46
CA ILE A 215 27.62 9.49 -9.79
C ILE A 215 28.51 8.92 -10.90
N ARG A 216 29.84 9.06 -10.77
CA ARG A 216 30.80 8.54 -11.76
C ARG A 216 30.79 7.00 -11.84
N SER A 217 30.51 6.32 -10.73
CA SER A 217 30.35 4.86 -10.71
C SER A 217 29.04 4.40 -11.36
N VAL A 218 27.96 5.17 -11.27
CA VAL A 218 26.67 4.87 -11.91
C VAL A 218 26.72 5.13 -13.42
N LEU A 219 27.42 6.18 -13.86
CA LEU A 219 27.59 6.49 -15.29
C LEU A 219 28.45 5.46 -16.04
N VAL A 220 29.35 4.76 -15.34
CA VAL A 220 30.19 3.69 -15.91
C VAL A 220 29.44 2.36 -16.01
N LEU A 221 28.36 2.17 -15.24
CA LEU A 221 27.53 0.95 -15.28
C LEU A 221 26.40 1.00 -16.32
N TYR A 222 26.01 2.18 -16.77
CA TYR A 222 25.10 2.38 -17.91
C TYR A 222 25.91 2.84 -19.13
N GLY A 223 26.58 1.88 -19.76
CA GLY A 223 27.31 2.11 -21.00
C GLY A 223 26.41 2.70 -22.09
N VAL A 224 26.64 3.97 -22.43
CA VAL A 224 26.35 4.48 -23.76
C VAL A 224 27.51 4.03 -24.65
N SER A 225 27.34 2.84 -25.21
CA SER A 225 27.96 2.48 -26.49
C SER A 225 27.44 3.49 -27.51
N ASP A 226 28.31 4.38 -27.97
CA ASP A 226 28.66 4.43 -29.39
C ASP A 226 29.69 5.53 -29.62
N GLY A 227 30.84 5.10 -30.13
CA GLY A 227 31.96 5.97 -30.42
C GLY A 227 31.65 6.90 -31.59
N SER A 228 32.00 8.17 -31.42
CA SER A 228 32.36 9.10 -32.49
C SER A 228 33.14 10.25 -31.85
N PHE A 229 34.46 10.06 -31.75
CA PHE A 229 35.41 11.15 -31.54
C PHE A 229 35.40 12.02 -32.80
N GLY A 230 35.04 13.29 -32.65
CA GLY A 230 35.26 14.33 -33.65
C GLY A 230 36.01 15.49 -33.02
N TYR A 231 37.31 15.56 -33.24
CA TYR A 231 38.11 16.76 -33.01
C TYR A 231 37.63 17.84 -33.97
N LEU A 232 37.39 19.05 -33.47
CA LEU A 232 37.46 20.27 -34.26
C LEU A 232 38.22 21.32 -33.45
N ILE A 233 39.11 21.96 -34.19
CA ILE A 233 40.11 22.98 -33.84
C ILE A 233 39.42 24.23 -33.31
#